data_AF-A0A0F9Z1J3-F1
#
_entry.id   AF-A0A0F9Z1J3-F1
#
_cell.length_a   1.000
_cell.length_b   1.000
_cell.length_c   1.000
_cell.angle_alpha   90.00
_cell.angle_beta   90.00
_cell.angle_gamma   90.00
#
_symmetry.space_group_name_H-M   'P 1'
#
loop_
_entity.id
_entity.type
_entity.pdbx_description
1 polymer ?
#
loop_
_entity_poly.entity_id
_entity_poly.type
_entity_poly.pdbx_seq_one_letter_code
_entity_poly.pdbx_strand_id
1 'polypeptide(L)'
;MLKRHADQLWSRLDELYANGITFMSYGELYHWYDVQRIAKAPWRDIKGKWATLLEEKGEDYSDPYIAEAPGGISFFFSRKPGTLSKLAK
;
A
#
# COMPACT_ATOMS: atom_id res chain seq x y z
N MET A 1 -2.87 -11.65 -12.41
CA MET A 1 -3.29 -11.75 -11.00
C MET A 1 -4.72 -12.30 -10.93
N LEU A 2 -4.98 -13.27 -10.05
CA LEU A 2 -6.34 -13.78 -9.80
C LEU A 2 -7.17 -12.76 -9.01
N LYS A 3 -8.51 -12.76 -9.16
CA LYS A 3 -9.40 -11.84 -8.42
C LYS A 3 -9.14 -11.86 -6.91
N ARG A 4 -9.09 -13.06 -6.30
CA ARG A 4 -8.81 -13.21 -4.87
C ARG A 4 -7.48 -12.58 -4.41
N HIS A 5 -6.45 -12.57 -5.27
CA HIS A 5 -5.15 -11.98 -4.95
C HIS A 5 -5.22 -10.45 -5.05
N ALA A 6 -5.99 -9.94 -6.01
CA ALA A 6 -6.26 -8.51 -6.11
C ALA A 6 -7.06 -8.01 -4.90
N ASP A 7 -8.09 -8.76 -4.47
CA ASP A 7 -8.90 -8.43 -3.30
C ASP A 7 -8.06 -8.42 -2.01
N GLN A 8 -7.13 -9.37 -1.87
CA GLN A 8 -6.15 -9.38 -0.77
C GLN A 8 -5.22 -8.16 -0.79
N LEU A 9 -4.69 -7.81 -1.97
CA LEU A 9 -3.85 -6.61 -2.12
C LEU A 9 -4.63 -5.34 -1.75
N TRP A 10 -5.88 -5.21 -2.20
CA TRP A 10 -6.76 -4.11 -1.80
C TRP A 10 -6.94 -4.04 -0.29
N SER A 11 -7.21 -5.18 0.35
CA SER A 11 -7.33 -5.24 1.81
C SER A 11 -6.04 -4.79 2.53
N ARG A 12 -4.85 -5.05 1.99
CA ARG A 12 -3.58 -4.56 2.55
C ARG A 12 -3.42 -3.06 2.39
N LEU A 13 -3.85 -2.50 1.25
CA LEU A 13 -3.81 -1.05 1.02
C LEU A 13 -4.83 -0.32 1.89
N ASP A 14 -6.01 -0.89 2.13
CA ASP A 14 -6.97 -0.36 3.10
C ASP A 14 -6.38 -0.37 4.52
N GLU A 15 -5.69 -1.45 4.91
CA GLU A 15 -4.98 -1.55 6.18
C GLU A 15 -3.89 -0.46 6.29
N LEU A 16 -3.10 -0.25 5.23
CA LEU A 16 -2.12 0.82 5.15
C LEU A 16 -2.75 2.20 5.35
N TYR A 17 -3.89 2.46 4.70
CA TYR A 17 -4.59 3.73 4.83
C TYR A 17 -5.15 3.96 6.23
N ALA A 18 -5.70 2.90 6.85
CA ALA A 18 -6.33 2.96 8.17
C ALA A 18 -5.30 3.06 9.31
N ASN A 19 -4.23 2.27 9.25
CA ASN A 19 -3.27 2.12 10.34
C ASN A 19 -1.97 2.90 10.12
N GLY A 20 -1.74 3.40 8.91
CA GLY A 20 -0.47 4.01 8.51
C GLY A 20 0.67 3.02 8.29
N ILE A 21 0.42 1.72 8.43
CA ILE A 21 1.39 0.65 8.18
C ILE A 21 0.68 -0.63 7.72
N THR A 22 1.30 -1.36 6.79
CA THR A 22 0.97 -2.77 6.50
C THR A 22 2.25 -3.53 6.12
N PHE A 23 2.22 -4.86 6.26
CA PHE A 23 3.29 -5.74 5.84
C PHE A 23 2.80 -6.70 4.76
N MET A 24 3.59 -6.86 3.71
CA MET A 24 3.36 -7.83 2.64
C MET A 24 4.59 -8.73 2.49
N SER A 25 4.42 -10.03 2.66
CA SER A 25 5.51 -10.99 2.49
C SER A 25 5.90 -11.11 1.02
N TYR A 26 7.16 -11.47 0.74
CA TYR A 26 7.57 -11.77 -0.63
C TYR A 26 6.81 -12.98 -1.20
N GLY A 27 6.47 -13.97 -0.37
CA GLY A 27 5.70 -15.14 -0.78
C GLY A 27 4.30 -14.75 -1.29
N GLU A 28 3.61 -13.86 -0.57
CA GLU A 28 2.35 -13.27 -1.03
C GLU A 28 2.55 -12.56 -2.37
N LEU A 29 3.54 -11.69 -2.48
CA LEU A 29 3.78 -10.90 -3.70
C LEU A 29 4.13 -11.79 -4.90
N TYR A 30 4.98 -12.80 -4.72
CA TYR A 30 5.31 -13.78 -5.75
C TYR A 30 4.09 -14.57 -6.20
N HIS A 31 3.26 -15.01 -5.26
CA HIS A 31 2.05 -15.78 -5.56
C HIS A 31 0.95 -14.91 -6.21
N TRP A 32 0.79 -13.67 -5.77
CA TRP A 32 -0.22 -12.75 -6.30
C TRP A 32 0.07 -12.33 -7.73
N TYR A 33 1.34 -11.98 -7.99
CA TYR A 33 1.79 -11.51 -9.30
C TYR A 33 2.22 -12.63 -10.24
N ASP A 34 2.34 -13.87 -9.76
CA ASP A 34 2.84 -15.02 -10.50
C ASP A 34 4.25 -14.76 -11.06
N VAL A 35 5.15 -14.31 -10.17
CA VAL A 35 6.54 -13.92 -10.52
C VAL A 35 7.54 -14.54 -9.56
N GLN A 36 8.73 -14.84 -10.07
CA GLN A 36 9.86 -15.36 -9.27
C GLN A 36 10.67 -14.25 -8.59
N ARG A 37 10.53 -13.01 -9.05
CA ARG A 37 11.21 -11.83 -8.50
C ARG A 37 10.35 -10.61 -8.69
N ILE A 38 10.31 -9.73 -7.68
CA ILE A 38 9.60 -8.46 -7.79
C ILE A 38 10.44 -7.51 -8.64
N ALA A 39 9.90 -7.14 -9.80
CA ALA A 39 10.48 -6.17 -10.71
C ALA A 39 9.60 -4.92 -10.81
N LYS A 40 9.83 -4.07 -11.83
CA LYS A 40 9.11 -2.79 -11.99
C LYS A 40 7.59 -2.95 -12.14
N ALA A 41 7.11 -4.04 -12.75
CA ALA A 41 5.69 -4.18 -13.08
C ALA A 41 4.78 -4.35 -11.84
N PRO A 42 5.07 -5.27 -10.89
CA PRO A 42 4.34 -5.34 -9.63
C PRO A 42 4.34 -4.02 -8.85
N TRP A 43 5.49 -3.36 -8.75
CA TRP A 43 5.59 -2.07 -8.04
C TRP A 43 4.71 -0.99 -8.64
N ARG A 44 4.65 -0.91 -9.98
CA ARG A 44 3.77 0.05 -10.67
C ARG A 44 2.30 -0.24 -10.41
N ASP A 45 1.91 -1.50 -10.34
CA ASP A 45 0.51 -1.89 -10.07
C ASP A 45 0.11 -1.58 -8.62
N ILE A 46 0.96 -1.89 -7.64
CA ILE A 46 0.73 -1.55 -6.22
C ILE A 46 0.56 -0.03 -6.07
N LYS A 47 1.47 0.76 -6.64
CA LYS A 47 1.39 2.23 -6.60
C LYS A 47 0.15 2.77 -7.31
N GLY A 48 -0.23 2.16 -8.44
CA GLY A 48 -1.44 2.54 -9.16
C GLY A 48 -2.70 2.32 -8.34
N LYS A 49 -2.83 1.15 -7.69
CA LYS A 49 -3.96 0.85 -6.78
C LYS A 49 -3.96 1.76 -5.56
N TRP A 50 -2.79 2.04 -5.00
CA TRP A 50 -2.66 3.00 -3.92
C TRP A 50 -3.12 4.41 -4.33
N ALA A 51 -2.75 4.85 -5.54
CA ALA A 51 -3.22 6.12 -6.08
C ALA A 51 -4.74 6.17 -6.22
N THR A 52 -5.34 5.12 -6.78
CA THR A 52 -6.79 4.98 -6.88
C THR A 52 -7.45 4.99 -5.50
N LEU A 53 -6.88 4.30 -4.51
CA LEU A 53 -7.40 4.31 -3.15
C LEU A 53 -7.41 5.72 -2.55
N LEU A 54 -6.31 6.47 -2.69
CA LEU A 54 -6.25 7.85 -2.19
C LEU A 54 -7.25 8.76 -2.89
N GLU A 55 -7.40 8.63 -4.22
CA GLU A 55 -8.40 9.36 -5.01
C GLU A 55 -9.83 9.09 -4.51
N GLU A 56 -10.18 7.81 -4.28
CA GLU A 56 -11.48 7.41 -3.73
C GLU A 56 -11.75 7.97 -2.32
N LYS A 57 -10.69 8.19 -1.53
CA LYS A 57 -10.78 8.80 -0.19
C LYS A 57 -10.73 10.33 -0.22
N GLY A 58 -10.58 10.94 -1.40
CA GLY A 58 -10.44 12.40 -1.55
C GLY A 58 -9.13 12.95 -0.98
N GLU A 59 -8.08 12.13 -0.98
CA GLU A 59 -6.76 12.46 -0.45
C GLU A 59 -5.78 12.76 -1.59
N ASP A 60 -4.84 13.68 -1.34
CA ASP A 60 -3.77 13.95 -2.28
C ASP A 60 -2.85 12.73 -2.44
N TYR A 61 -2.39 12.46 -3.66
CA TYR A 61 -1.47 11.35 -3.91
C TYR A 61 -0.16 11.54 -3.14
N SER A 62 0.19 10.56 -2.33
CA SER A 62 1.52 10.42 -1.73
C SER A 62 2.02 9.00 -1.91
N ASP A 63 3.25 8.85 -2.43
CA ASP A 63 3.91 7.55 -2.45
C ASP A 63 4.06 7.01 -1.02
N PRO A 64 3.72 5.72 -0.77
CA PRO A 64 3.98 5.12 0.52
C PRO A 64 5.49 4.97 0.71
N TYR A 65 5.96 5.14 1.94
CA TYR A 65 7.34 4.80 2.29
C TYR A 65 7.47 3.29 2.38
N ILE A 66 8.61 2.77 1.95
CA ILE A 66 8.85 1.34 1.81
C ILE A 66 10.11 0.99 2.61
N ALA A 67 10.01 0.01 3.49
CA ALA A 67 11.17 -0.59 4.16
C ALA A 67 11.20 -2.10 3.91
N GLU A 68 12.37 -2.61 3.54
CA GLU A 68 12.62 -4.05 3.46
C GLU A 68 12.68 -4.63 4.88
N ALA A 69 11.96 -5.71 5.11
CA ALA A 69 11.94 -6.45 6.37
C ALA A 69 12.28 -7.94 6.11
N PRO A 70 12.68 -8.72 7.13
CA PRO A 70 12.94 -10.14 6.95
C PRO A 70 11.70 -10.86 6.37
N GLY A 71 11.80 -11.31 5.11
CA GLY A 71 10.76 -12.06 4.42
C GLY A 71 9.70 -11.24 3.68
N GLY A 72 9.81 -9.91 3.63
CA GLY A 72 8.84 -9.08 2.93
C GLY A 72 9.12 -7.58 3.01
N ILE A 73 8.06 -6.80 2.82
CA ILE A 73 8.13 -5.36 2.72
C ILE A 73 7.07 -4.74 3.64
N SER A 74 7.50 -3.76 4.43
CA SER A 74 6.60 -2.89 5.19
C SER A 74 6.35 -1.60 4.42
N PHE A 75 5.07 -1.26 4.26
CA PHE A 75 4.64 0.02 3.71
C PHE A 75 4.22 0.91 4.84
N PHE A 76 4.54 2.20 4.73
CA PHE A 76 4.13 3.21 5.69
C PHE A 76 3.47 4.37 4.97
N PHE A 77 2.37 4.83 5.54
CA PHE A 77 1.66 6.00 5.09
C PHE A 77 1.45 6.90 6.30
N SER A 78 1.93 8.14 6.18
CA SER A 78 1.68 9.18 7.17
C SER A 78 1.04 10.37 6.47
N ARG A 79 0.01 10.92 7.11
CA ARG A 79 -0.51 12.23 6.74
C ARG A 79 0.35 13.27 7.45
N LYS A 80 0.63 14.40 6.79
CA LYS A 80 1.22 15.53 7.52
C LYS A 80 0.30 15.83 8.71
N PRO A 81 0.85 15.97 9.94
CA PRO A 81 0.01 16.29 11.08
C PRO A 81 -0.82 17.53 10.74
N GLY A 82 -2.12 17.45 10.99
CA GLY A 82 -3.00 18.59 10.86
C GLY A 82 -2.46 19.76 11.68
N THR A 83 -2.74 20.98 11.25
CA THR A 83 -2.49 22.14 12.11
C THR A 83 -3.33 22.00 13.38
N LEU A 84 -2.88 22.58 14.50
CA LEU A 84 -3.64 22.60 15.76
C LEU A 84 -5.11 23.05 15.53
N SER A 85 -5.30 24.02 14.63
CA SER A 85 -6.60 24.54 14.21
C SER A 85 -7.51 23.52 13.50
N LYS A 86 -6.96 22.47 12.88
CA LYS A 86 -7.71 21.38 12.23
C LYS A 86 -7.97 20.21 13.17
N LEU A 87 -7.21 20.07 14.25
CA LEU A 87 -7.33 18.99 15.24
C LEU A 87 -8.23 19.35 16.44
N ALA A 88 -8.51 20.65 16.64
CA ALA A 88 -9.30 21.16 17.77
C ALA A 88 -10.81 21.38 17.44
N LYS A 89 -11.29 20.84 16.31
CA LYS A 89 -12.71 20.82 15.93
C LYS A 89 -13.23 19.39 15.96
#